data_AF-A0A4Y2T8E0-F1
#
_entry.id   AF-A0A4Y2T8E0-F1
#
_cell.length_a   1.000
_cell.length_b   1.000
_cell.length_c   1.000
_cell.angle_alpha   90.00
_cell.angle_beta   90.00
_cell.angle_gamma   90.00
#
_symmetry.space_group_name_H-M   'P 1'
#
loop_
_entity.id
_entity.type
_entity.pdbx_description
1 polymer ?
#
loop_
_entity_poly.entity_id
_entity_poly.type
_entity_poly.pdbx_seq_one_letter_code
_entity_poly.pdbx_strand_id
1 'polypeptide(L)'
;MPCPKPSGCEAMWHASEWSECDRTCGNGNRTRTVQCSWKRKTLHPLFCDADKKPVEYESCTLEPCEEVKWTVSEWSGCEDSCSPNTQSRQVQCTNEEGAVFPNNSCDASQMPEVTKPCPKPARCDAVWHASEWSECEDSCSPSIQSRQIHCVNDEGVVFPGNFCNASKMPEVTKSCPKPSRCEAMWHVSEWSECDRKCGNGSRTRIVVCSSGRETLFPLFCDADKKPVETQTCTRGQCEDVKWQVSDWSGCEDSCSPRMQSRQVHCANQAEVVFPDDACDAAKMPEVTKPCPKSEQCKAMWHVSEWSKVSSPVSAFS
;
A
#
# COMPACT_ATOMS: atom_id res chain seq x y z
N MET A 1 77.35 -9.34 -6.10
CA MET A 1 78.67 -9.45 -6.75
C MET A 1 78.46 -9.53 -8.25
N PRO A 2 79.06 -8.67 -9.08
CA PRO A 2 78.95 -8.81 -10.53
C PRO A 2 79.76 -10.02 -11.00
N CYS A 3 79.21 -10.80 -11.94
CA CYS A 3 79.88 -11.97 -12.51
C CYS A 3 81.23 -11.57 -13.15
N PRO A 4 82.29 -12.36 -12.97
CA PRO A 4 83.58 -12.08 -13.60
C PRO A 4 83.43 -12.11 -15.13
N LYS A 5 83.89 -11.04 -15.81
CA LYS A 5 83.95 -10.99 -17.28
C LYS A 5 84.77 -12.20 -17.77
N PRO A 6 84.22 -13.09 -18.63
CA PRO A 6 84.95 -14.25 -19.10
C PRO A 6 86.23 -13.82 -19.83
N SER A 7 87.38 -14.29 -19.36
CA SER A 7 88.67 -14.07 -20.02
C SER A 7 88.65 -14.69 -21.42
N GLY A 8 88.52 -13.86 -22.46
CA GLY A 8 88.39 -14.25 -23.86
C GLY A 8 87.14 -13.72 -24.59
N CYS A 9 86.24 -12.99 -23.92
CA CYS A 9 85.13 -12.28 -24.55
C CYS A 9 85.48 -10.80 -24.78
N GLU A 10 85.77 -10.39 -26.01
CA GLU A 10 85.90 -8.97 -26.39
C GLU A 10 84.53 -8.41 -26.81
N ALA A 11 83.57 -8.41 -25.87
CA ALA A 11 82.23 -7.89 -26.14
C ALA A 11 82.29 -6.39 -26.50
N MET A 12 81.63 -6.02 -27.59
CA MET A 12 81.62 -4.65 -28.12
C MET A 12 80.19 -4.12 -28.25
N TRP A 13 80.05 -2.80 -28.13
CA TRP A 13 78.79 -2.11 -28.41
C TRP A 13 78.57 -2.02 -29.92
N HIS A 14 77.34 -2.32 -30.34
CA HIS A 14 76.87 -2.10 -31.70
C HIS A 14 75.65 -1.21 -31.65
N ALA A 15 75.71 -0.09 -32.38
CA ALA A 15 74.59 0.81 -32.57
C ALA A 15 73.97 0.54 -33.94
N SER A 16 72.63 0.52 -34.03
CA SER A 16 71.92 0.48 -35.30
C SER A 16 72.00 1.83 -36.02
N GLU A 17 71.47 1.85 -37.24
CA GLU A 17 71.09 3.11 -37.90
C GLU A 17 70.09 3.88 -37.04
N TRP A 18 70.10 5.20 -37.19
CA TRP A 18 69.15 6.09 -36.53
C TRP A 18 67.74 5.93 -37.13
N SER A 19 66.73 6.07 -36.28
CA SER A 19 65.35 6.25 -36.72
C SER A 19 65.19 7.55 -37.50
N GLU A 20 64.05 7.67 -38.19
CA GLU A 20 63.56 8.97 -38.62
C GLU A 20 63.35 9.89 -37.40
N CYS A 21 63.37 11.20 -37.64
CA CYS A 21 63.10 12.20 -36.61
C CYS A 21 61.65 12.04 -36.14
N ASP A 22 61.39 12.15 -34.83
CA ASP A 22 60.04 12.08 -34.26
C ASP A 22 59.12 13.22 -34.72
N ARG A 23 59.69 14.28 -35.27
CA ARG A 23 59.01 15.41 -35.91
C ARG A 23 59.28 15.47 -37.41
N THR A 24 58.37 16.07 -38.15
CA THR A 24 58.50 16.34 -39.60
C THR A 24 59.12 17.71 -39.91
N CYS A 25 59.18 18.62 -38.92
CA CYS A 25 59.75 19.95 -39.03
C CYS A 25 60.28 20.43 -37.66
N GLY A 26 61.14 21.44 -37.65
CA GLY A 26 61.71 22.04 -36.45
C GLY A 26 62.69 21.12 -35.71
N ASN A 27 62.80 21.31 -34.39
CA ASN A 27 63.69 20.53 -33.53
C ASN A 27 62.96 19.31 -32.94
N GLY A 28 63.46 18.11 -33.23
CA GLY A 28 62.98 16.84 -32.70
C GLY A 28 64.13 15.95 -32.24
N ASN A 29 63.83 14.69 -31.97
CA ASN A 29 64.78 13.66 -31.59
C ASN A 29 64.70 12.43 -32.50
N ARG A 30 65.84 11.79 -32.73
CA ARG A 30 65.94 10.47 -33.34
C ARG A 30 66.56 9.49 -32.37
N THR A 31 66.17 8.23 -32.50
CA THR A 31 66.58 7.16 -31.60
C THR A 31 67.28 6.06 -32.36
N ARG A 32 68.18 5.33 -31.71
CA ARG A 32 68.77 4.12 -32.29
C ARG A 32 68.89 3.04 -31.23
N THR A 33 68.95 1.80 -31.68
CA THR A 33 69.12 0.66 -30.80
C THR A 33 70.60 0.44 -30.54
N VAL A 34 71.00 0.31 -29.26
CA VAL A 34 72.38 0.02 -28.87
C VAL A 34 72.43 -1.31 -28.12
N GLN A 35 73.19 -2.27 -28.64
CA GLN A 35 73.26 -3.63 -28.11
C GLN A 35 74.72 -4.06 -27.89
N CYS A 36 74.97 -4.72 -26.75
CA CYS A 36 76.25 -5.35 -26.48
C CYS A 36 76.30 -6.71 -27.20
N SER A 37 77.36 -7.00 -27.96
CA SER A 37 77.43 -8.27 -28.70
C SER A 37 78.85 -8.85 -28.79
N TRP A 38 78.95 -10.17 -28.95
CA TRP A 38 80.21 -10.89 -29.23
C TRP A 38 79.95 -11.98 -30.27
N LYS A 39 80.73 -12.00 -31.36
CA LYS A 39 80.57 -12.95 -32.48
C LYS A 39 79.10 -13.07 -32.98
N ARG A 40 78.43 -11.92 -33.17
CA ARG A 40 77.01 -11.77 -33.57
C ARG A 40 75.97 -12.31 -32.58
N LYS A 41 76.33 -12.63 -31.33
CA LYS A 41 75.37 -12.93 -30.27
C LYS A 41 75.18 -11.70 -29.39
N THR A 42 73.92 -11.28 -29.23
CA THR A 42 73.54 -10.23 -28.29
C THR A 42 73.79 -10.73 -26.85
N LEU A 43 74.46 -9.90 -26.07
CA LEU A 43 74.82 -10.14 -24.68
C LEU A 43 74.15 -9.09 -23.78
N HIS A 44 74.17 -9.35 -22.48
CA HIS A 44 73.70 -8.38 -21.50
C HIS A 44 74.58 -7.11 -21.51
N PRO A 45 74.01 -5.90 -21.39
CA PRO A 45 74.72 -4.61 -21.36
C PRO A 45 75.97 -4.55 -20.46
N LEU A 46 75.92 -5.24 -19.31
CA LEU A 46 76.99 -5.29 -18.30
C LEU A 46 78.30 -5.95 -18.79
N PHE A 47 78.25 -6.72 -19.89
CA PHE A 47 79.45 -7.35 -20.46
C PHE A 47 80.29 -6.37 -21.28
N CYS A 48 79.68 -5.28 -21.76
CA CYS A 48 80.37 -4.21 -22.48
C CYS A 48 80.79 -3.09 -21.51
N ASP A 49 81.75 -2.26 -21.92
CA ASP A 49 82.25 -1.14 -21.14
C ASP A 49 81.24 0.01 -21.11
N ALA A 50 80.72 0.36 -19.94
CA ALA A 50 79.68 1.39 -19.79
C ALA A 50 80.14 2.77 -20.28
N ASP A 51 81.42 3.10 -20.10
CA ASP A 51 81.99 4.40 -20.52
C ASP A 51 82.08 4.52 -22.04
N LYS A 52 82.01 3.40 -22.76
CA LYS A 52 82.03 3.32 -24.22
C LYS A 52 80.64 3.11 -24.83
N LYS A 53 79.56 3.14 -24.03
CA LYS A 53 78.21 2.95 -24.55
C LYS A 53 77.84 4.13 -25.48
N PRO A 54 77.50 3.88 -26.75
CA PRO A 54 77.01 4.92 -27.64
C PRO A 54 75.70 5.54 -27.12
N VAL A 55 75.48 6.82 -27.43
CA VAL A 55 74.19 7.48 -27.14
C VAL A 55 73.06 6.84 -27.94
N GLU A 56 71.92 6.65 -27.28
CA GLU A 56 70.69 6.07 -27.88
C GLU A 56 69.73 7.15 -28.41
N TYR A 57 69.97 8.41 -28.03
CA TYR A 57 69.14 9.57 -28.37
C TYR A 57 70.01 10.68 -28.95
N GLU A 58 69.53 11.33 -30.01
CA GLU A 58 70.19 12.49 -30.63
C GLU A 58 69.14 13.50 -31.11
N SER A 59 69.43 14.79 -30.94
CA SER A 59 68.59 15.87 -31.46
C SER A 59 68.75 16.01 -32.98
N CYS A 60 67.62 16.11 -33.69
CA CYS A 60 67.56 16.43 -35.12
C CYS A 60 66.92 17.83 -35.31
N THR A 61 67.49 18.62 -36.23
CA THR A 61 66.93 19.90 -36.65
C THR A 61 66.54 19.82 -38.12
N LEU A 62 65.24 19.90 -38.38
CA LEU A 62 64.62 19.96 -39.70
C LEU A 62 64.27 21.41 -40.06
N GLU A 63 63.72 21.63 -41.25
CA GLU A 63 63.26 22.96 -41.66
C GLU A 63 62.24 23.54 -40.66
N PRO A 64 62.20 24.87 -40.45
CA PRO A 64 61.25 25.50 -39.54
C PRO A 64 59.81 25.07 -39.84
N CYS A 65 59.04 24.75 -38.80
CA CYS A 65 57.63 24.44 -38.98
C CYS A 65 56.86 25.69 -39.46
N GLU A 66 55.97 25.51 -40.44
CA GLU A 66 54.92 26.50 -40.71
C GLU A 66 54.06 26.70 -39.45
N GLU A 67 53.42 27.87 -39.30
CA GLU A 67 52.57 28.19 -38.15
C GLU A 67 51.31 27.31 -38.14
N VAL A 68 51.44 26.11 -37.57
CA VAL A 68 50.38 25.11 -37.44
C VAL A 68 49.91 24.99 -35.99
N LYS A 69 48.62 24.76 -35.81
CA LYS A 69 47.98 24.62 -34.50
C LYS A 69 46.98 23.48 -34.49
N TRP A 70 46.71 22.97 -33.29
CA TRP A 70 45.63 22.01 -33.09
C TRP A 70 44.28 22.68 -33.30
N THR A 71 43.49 22.11 -34.20
CA THR A 71 42.07 22.45 -34.41
C THR A 71 41.19 21.27 -34.02
N VAL A 72 40.01 21.58 -33.49
CA VAL A 72 39.09 20.59 -32.93
C VAL A 72 37.70 20.74 -33.55
N SER A 73 36.98 19.63 -33.71
CA SER A 73 35.56 19.65 -34.06
C SER A 73 34.67 19.87 -32.83
N GLU A 74 33.37 20.07 -33.10
CA GLU A 74 32.34 19.94 -32.08
C GLU A 74 32.31 18.53 -31.48
N TRP A 75 31.83 18.44 -30.24
CA TRP A 75 31.64 17.16 -29.55
C TRP A 75 30.43 16.42 -30.11
N SER A 76 30.54 15.09 -30.23
CA SER A 76 29.47 14.22 -30.73
C SER A 76 29.40 12.92 -29.93
N GLY A 77 28.24 12.27 -29.90
CA GLY A 77 28.05 10.95 -29.27
C GLY A 77 27.38 10.94 -27.89
N CYS A 78 26.98 12.08 -27.33
CA CYS A 78 26.06 12.09 -26.19
C CYS A 78 24.62 11.93 -26.67
N GLU A 79 24.19 10.67 -26.74
CA GLU A 79 22.76 10.35 -26.80
C GLU A 79 22.16 10.47 -25.40
N ASP A 80 20.85 10.75 -25.36
CA ASP A 80 20.05 11.06 -24.18
C ASP A 80 19.83 9.81 -23.28
N SER A 81 20.92 9.20 -22.80
CA SER A 81 20.92 7.94 -22.07
C SER A 81 21.48 8.10 -20.65
N CYS A 82 21.00 7.27 -19.71
CA CYS A 82 21.48 7.26 -18.33
C CYS A 82 22.68 6.33 -18.10
N SER A 83 23.12 5.67 -19.17
CA SER A 83 24.28 4.79 -19.13
C SER A 83 25.56 5.62 -19.21
N PRO A 84 26.67 5.15 -18.61
CA PRO A 84 27.97 5.77 -18.83
C PRO A 84 28.28 5.81 -20.33
N ASN A 85 28.35 7.01 -20.91
CA ASN A 85 28.74 7.22 -22.29
C ASN A 85 29.78 8.35 -22.39
N THR A 86 30.52 8.33 -23.50
CA THR A 86 31.57 9.31 -23.79
C THR A 86 31.25 9.99 -25.11
N GLN A 87 31.43 11.30 -25.15
CA GLN A 87 31.48 12.05 -26.40
C GLN A 87 32.90 12.10 -26.93
N SER A 88 33.02 12.09 -28.24
CA SER A 88 34.28 12.22 -28.97
C SER A 88 34.23 13.41 -29.93
N ARG A 89 35.41 13.95 -30.22
CA ARG A 89 35.61 14.99 -31.23
C ARG A 89 36.86 14.66 -32.06
N GLN A 90 36.93 15.22 -33.26
CA GLN A 90 38.12 15.11 -34.10
C GLN A 90 39.13 16.19 -33.72
N VAL A 91 40.41 15.84 -33.77
CA VAL A 91 41.55 16.72 -33.52
C VAL A 91 42.50 16.61 -34.71
N GLN A 92 42.80 17.74 -35.35
CA GLN A 92 43.64 17.82 -36.54
C GLN A 92 44.63 18.97 -36.40
N CYS A 93 45.87 18.76 -36.86
CA CYS A 93 46.88 19.80 -36.96
C CYS A 93 46.65 20.58 -38.26
N THR A 94 46.39 21.88 -38.18
CA THR A 94 46.09 22.71 -39.37
C THR A 94 46.81 24.05 -39.36
N ASN A 95 47.01 24.64 -40.54
CA ASN A 95 47.51 26.01 -40.70
C ASN A 95 46.34 27.04 -40.68
N GLU A 96 46.64 28.33 -40.85
CA GLU A 96 45.61 29.39 -40.90
C GLU A 96 44.62 29.25 -42.07
N GLU A 97 45.03 28.61 -43.15
CA GLU A 97 44.22 28.35 -44.35
C GLU A 97 43.34 27.08 -44.22
N GLY A 98 43.48 26.33 -43.11
CA GLY A 98 42.74 25.11 -42.84
C GLY A 98 43.31 23.85 -43.51
N ALA A 99 44.51 23.91 -44.09
CA ALA A 99 45.19 22.73 -44.62
C ALA A 99 45.63 21.80 -43.49
N VAL A 100 45.43 20.49 -43.67
CA VAL A 100 45.71 19.46 -42.65
C VAL A 100 47.13 18.93 -42.78
N PHE A 101 47.85 18.92 -41.66
CA PHE A 101 49.24 18.46 -41.54
C PHE A 101 49.32 17.19 -40.67
N PRO A 102 50.43 16.43 -40.76
CA PRO A 102 50.71 15.32 -39.85
C PRO A 102 50.62 15.74 -38.37
N ASN A 103 50.12 14.86 -37.51
CA ASN A 103 49.93 15.17 -36.08
C ASN A 103 51.24 15.58 -35.35
N ASN A 104 52.39 15.07 -35.78
CA ASN A 104 53.69 15.41 -35.21
C ASN A 104 54.27 16.75 -35.68
N SER A 105 53.59 17.44 -36.61
CA SER A 105 53.89 18.82 -36.96
C SER A 105 53.44 19.78 -35.85
N CYS A 106 52.36 19.43 -35.13
CA CYS A 106 51.90 20.16 -33.96
C CYS A 106 52.60 19.65 -32.68
N ASP A 107 52.73 20.53 -31.68
CA ASP A 107 53.30 20.15 -30.38
C ASP A 107 52.41 19.13 -29.66
N ALA A 108 52.94 17.91 -29.46
CA ALA A 108 52.24 16.82 -28.78
C ALA A 108 51.85 17.17 -27.33
N SER A 109 52.59 18.08 -26.67
CA SER A 109 52.26 18.53 -25.31
C SER A 109 50.97 19.37 -25.26
N GLN A 110 50.58 19.97 -26.39
CA GLN A 110 49.40 20.82 -26.53
C GLN A 110 48.21 20.07 -27.14
N MET A 111 48.30 18.75 -27.32
CA MET A 111 47.25 17.96 -27.95
C MET A 111 45.95 18.03 -27.12
N PRO A 112 44.83 18.51 -27.71
CA PRO A 112 43.55 18.58 -27.00
C PRO A 112 42.94 17.21 -26.71
N GLU A 113 42.08 17.14 -25.69
CA GLU A 113 41.35 15.91 -25.37
C GLU A 113 40.44 15.47 -26.53
N VAL A 114 40.48 14.17 -26.87
CA VAL A 114 39.72 13.57 -27.97
C VAL A 114 38.39 12.99 -27.48
N THR A 115 38.31 12.63 -26.20
CA THR A 115 37.13 12.03 -25.55
C THR A 115 36.90 12.66 -24.19
N LYS A 116 35.63 12.83 -23.82
CA LYS A 116 35.24 13.20 -22.45
C LYS A 116 33.93 12.51 -22.04
N PRO A 117 33.65 12.39 -20.73
CA PRO A 117 32.37 11.87 -20.26
C PRO A 117 31.21 12.75 -20.74
N CYS A 118 30.06 12.13 -21.00
CA CYS A 118 28.85 12.90 -21.23
C CYS A 118 28.32 13.51 -19.93
N PRO A 119 27.67 14.68 -20.00
CA PRO A 119 26.90 15.21 -18.88
C PRO A 119 25.77 14.23 -18.57
N LYS A 120 25.68 13.78 -17.32
CA LYS A 120 24.60 12.90 -16.89
C LYS A 120 23.30 13.70 -16.84
N PRO A 121 22.22 13.30 -17.54
CA PRO A 121 20.93 13.98 -17.42
C PRO A 121 20.38 13.88 -15.99
N ALA A 122 19.80 14.97 -15.48
CA ALA A 122 19.28 15.03 -14.10
C ALA A 122 18.26 13.94 -13.74
N ARG A 123 17.48 13.46 -14.72
CA ARG A 123 16.53 12.35 -14.58
C ARG A 123 17.19 11.01 -14.22
N CYS A 124 18.47 10.86 -14.50
CA CYS A 124 19.22 9.61 -14.29
C CYS A 124 19.70 9.44 -12.85
N ASP A 125 19.58 10.48 -12.03
CA ASP A 125 19.81 10.46 -10.58
C ASP A 125 18.49 10.36 -9.81
N ALA A 126 17.35 10.25 -10.51
CA ALA A 126 16.06 10.17 -9.87
C ALA A 126 15.89 8.85 -9.10
N VAL A 127 15.53 8.96 -7.84
CA VAL A 127 15.28 7.86 -6.91
C VAL A 127 13.94 8.03 -6.21
N TRP A 128 13.36 6.93 -5.74
CA TRP A 128 12.12 6.99 -4.97
C TRP A 128 12.38 7.60 -3.60
N HIS A 129 11.70 8.70 -3.31
CA HIS A 129 11.63 9.30 -1.99
C HIS A 129 10.26 9.07 -1.40
N ALA A 130 10.22 8.54 -0.19
CA ALA A 130 8.99 8.28 0.54
C ALA A 130 8.91 9.24 1.73
N SER A 131 7.77 9.94 1.83
CA SER A 131 7.45 10.78 2.98
C SER A 131 7.20 9.97 4.26
N GLU A 132 7.03 10.69 5.37
CA GLU A 132 6.57 10.11 6.61
C GLU A 132 5.20 9.45 6.46
N TRP A 133 4.95 8.42 7.27
CA TRP A 133 3.64 7.76 7.32
C TRP A 133 2.60 8.69 7.95
N SER A 134 1.38 8.67 7.42
CA SER A 134 0.23 9.30 8.06
C SER A 134 0.00 8.71 9.45
N GLU A 135 -0.64 9.46 10.34
CA GLU A 135 -1.05 8.92 11.65
C GLU A 135 -2.07 7.78 11.48
N CYS A 136 -2.10 6.85 12.42
CA CYS A 136 -3.13 5.81 12.47
C CYS A 136 -4.43 6.42 13.00
N GLU A 137 -5.47 6.45 12.17
CA GLU A 137 -6.84 6.67 12.65
C GLU A 137 -7.26 5.46 13.52
N ASP A 138 -7.86 5.76 14.68
CA ASP A 138 -8.36 4.81 15.69
C ASP A 138 -7.61 3.45 15.74
N SER A 139 -6.58 3.39 16.57
CA SER A 139 -5.68 2.23 16.75
C SER A 139 -6.36 0.89 17.01
N CYS A 140 -7.63 0.87 17.41
CA CYS A 140 -8.39 -0.33 17.70
C CYS A 140 -9.21 -0.91 16.55
N SER A 141 -9.21 -0.25 15.39
CA SER A 141 -9.77 -0.80 14.16
C SER A 141 -8.64 -1.25 13.24
N PRO A 142 -8.90 -2.18 12.29
CA PRO A 142 -8.01 -2.38 11.17
C PRO A 142 -7.93 -1.08 10.36
N SER A 143 -6.88 -0.31 10.57
CA SER A 143 -6.58 0.92 9.84
C SER A 143 -5.26 0.79 9.07
N ILE A 144 -5.12 1.63 8.07
CA ILE A 144 -3.98 1.65 7.16
C ILE A 144 -3.35 3.04 7.25
N GLN A 145 -2.03 3.10 7.43
CA GLN A 145 -1.27 4.32 7.23
C GLN A 145 -0.88 4.42 5.76
N SER A 146 -0.87 5.64 5.24
CA SER A 146 -0.46 5.93 3.87
C SER A 146 0.65 6.96 3.88
N ARG A 147 1.47 6.96 2.84
CA ARG A 147 2.49 8.00 2.62
C ARG A 147 2.56 8.37 1.15
N GLN A 148 3.01 9.57 0.88
CA GLN A 148 3.30 10.01 -0.48
C GLN A 148 4.68 9.50 -0.91
N ILE A 149 4.78 9.10 -2.17
CA ILE A 149 6.02 8.66 -2.81
C ILE A 149 6.23 9.49 -4.07
N HIS A 150 7.39 10.12 -4.18
CA HIS A 150 7.79 10.91 -5.34
C HIS A 150 9.10 10.38 -5.91
N CYS A 151 9.22 10.41 -7.24
CA CYS A 151 10.49 10.15 -7.92
C CYS A 151 11.25 11.47 -7.99
N VAL A 152 12.38 11.59 -7.29
CA VAL A 152 13.11 12.86 -7.15
C VAL A 152 14.60 12.67 -7.34
N ASN A 153 15.29 13.68 -7.88
CA ASN A 153 16.76 13.69 -7.93
C ASN A 153 17.35 14.35 -6.67
N ASP A 154 18.69 14.41 -6.60
CA ASP A 154 19.44 15.00 -5.48
C ASP A 154 19.19 16.51 -5.29
N GLU A 155 18.70 17.20 -6.32
CA GLU A 155 18.34 18.62 -6.27
C GLU A 155 16.88 18.85 -5.80
N GLY A 156 16.11 17.78 -5.56
CA GLY A 156 14.72 17.83 -5.14
C GLY A 156 13.72 18.04 -6.28
N VAL A 157 14.14 17.92 -7.54
CA VAL A 157 13.26 18.01 -8.71
C VAL A 157 12.44 16.74 -8.85
N VAL A 158 11.12 16.88 -9.01
CA VAL A 158 10.18 15.75 -9.13
C VAL A 158 10.06 15.31 -10.60
N PHE A 159 10.20 14.01 -10.83
CA PHE A 159 10.08 13.36 -12.13
C PHE A 159 8.89 12.40 -12.18
N PRO A 160 8.41 12.04 -13.38
CA PRO A 160 7.50 10.93 -13.57
C PRO A 160 8.05 9.60 -13.04
N GLY A 161 7.18 8.73 -12.50
CA GLY A 161 7.58 7.51 -11.81
C GLY A 161 8.37 6.50 -12.66
N ASN A 162 8.27 6.55 -13.99
CA ASN A 162 9.01 5.67 -14.89
C ASN A 162 10.52 5.98 -14.98
N PHE A 163 10.96 7.13 -14.47
CA PHE A 163 12.38 7.44 -14.34
C PHE A 163 13.02 6.80 -13.10
N CYS A 164 12.19 6.36 -12.14
CA CYS A 164 12.63 5.59 -11.00
C CYS A 164 12.42 4.09 -11.22
N ASN A 165 13.29 3.27 -10.62
CA ASN A 165 13.20 1.83 -10.75
C ASN A 165 11.93 1.28 -10.05
N ALA A 166 10.99 0.74 -10.81
CA ALA A 166 9.73 0.19 -10.29
C ALA A 166 9.94 -0.91 -9.24
N SER A 167 10.99 -1.73 -9.35
CA SER A 167 11.32 -2.79 -8.37
C SER A 167 11.83 -2.25 -7.04
N LYS A 168 12.23 -0.97 -7.00
CA LYS A 168 12.65 -0.27 -5.78
C LYS A 168 11.57 0.64 -5.22
N MET A 169 10.37 0.62 -5.81
CA MET A 169 9.26 1.44 -5.34
C MET A 169 8.90 1.05 -3.90
N PRO A 170 8.94 1.99 -2.95
CA PRO A 170 8.54 1.72 -1.58
C PRO A 170 7.03 1.46 -1.46
N GLU A 171 6.61 0.86 -0.34
CA GLU A 171 5.19 0.66 -0.05
C GLU A 171 4.47 2.00 0.15
N VAL A 172 3.32 2.18 -0.49
CA VAL A 172 2.48 3.38 -0.37
C VAL A 172 1.56 3.28 0.86
N THR A 173 1.20 2.06 1.24
CA THR A 173 0.26 1.77 2.33
C THR A 173 0.81 0.65 3.22
N LYS A 174 0.50 0.73 4.51
CA LYS A 174 0.87 -0.29 5.50
C LYS A 174 -0.21 -0.41 6.58
N SER A 175 -0.44 -1.63 7.06
CA SER A 175 -1.35 -1.86 8.19
C SER A 175 -0.82 -1.21 9.47
N CYS A 176 -1.70 -0.55 10.23
CA CYS A 176 -1.38 0.00 11.53
C CYS A 176 -0.90 -1.09 12.51
N PRO A 177 0.07 -0.79 13.39
CA PRO A 177 0.41 -1.67 14.50
C PRO A 177 -0.83 -1.87 15.38
N LYS A 178 -1.28 -3.12 15.53
CA LYS A 178 -2.38 -3.43 16.45
C LYS A 178 -1.88 -3.20 17.89
N PRO A 179 -2.52 -2.36 18.70
CA PRO A 179 -2.25 -2.34 20.13
C PRO A 179 -2.59 -3.72 20.70
N SER A 180 -1.80 -4.16 21.67
CA SER A 180 -1.89 -5.50 22.27
C SER A 180 -3.21 -5.76 23.01
N ARG A 181 -3.97 -4.71 23.33
CA ARG A 181 -5.31 -4.78 23.92
C ARG A 181 -6.16 -3.62 23.44
N CYS A 182 -7.24 -3.93 22.74
CA CYS A 182 -8.40 -3.06 22.65
C CYS A 182 -9.39 -3.52 23.71
N GLU A 183 -9.62 -2.68 24.71
CA GLU A 183 -10.55 -2.99 25.80
C GLU A 183 -11.97 -3.08 25.23
N ALA A 184 -12.66 -4.18 25.55
CA ALA A 184 -14.05 -4.36 25.16
C ALA A 184 -14.93 -3.45 26.02
N MET A 185 -15.75 -2.62 25.39
CA MET A 185 -16.62 -1.66 26.07
C MET A 185 -18.05 -1.73 25.55
N TRP A 186 -18.99 -1.25 26.36
CA TRP A 186 -20.39 -1.14 25.97
C TRP A 186 -20.63 0.11 25.12
N HIS A 187 -21.25 -0.07 23.97
CA HIS A 187 -21.71 1.00 23.11
C HIS A 187 -23.23 0.98 23.02
N VAL A 188 -23.83 2.17 22.95
CA VAL A 188 -25.29 2.34 22.93
C VAL A 188 -25.72 3.13 21.70
N SER A 189 -26.85 2.77 21.11
CA SER A 189 -27.50 3.59 20.09
C SER A 189 -28.31 4.72 20.73
N GLU A 190 -28.80 5.61 19.87
CA GLU A 190 -29.91 6.48 20.21
C GLU A 190 -31.15 5.68 20.65
N TRP A 191 -31.98 6.31 21.47
CA TRP A 191 -33.26 5.74 21.89
C TRP A 191 -34.26 5.70 20.73
N SER A 192 -35.06 4.64 20.67
CA SER A 192 -36.23 4.57 19.80
C SER A 192 -37.25 5.65 20.18
N GLU A 193 -38.21 5.87 19.29
CA GLU A 193 -39.44 6.54 19.68
C GLU A 193 -40.15 5.74 20.79
N CYS A 194 -40.95 6.43 21.61
CA CYS A 194 -41.82 5.76 22.57
C CYS A 194 -42.81 4.87 21.82
N ASP A 195 -42.99 3.63 22.27
CA ASP A 195 -43.90 2.64 21.70
C ASP A 195 -45.38 3.09 21.70
N ARG A 196 -45.77 3.91 22.68
CA ARG A 196 -47.11 4.49 22.80
C ARG A 196 -47.18 5.89 22.25
N LYS A 197 -48.34 6.27 21.70
CA LYS A 197 -48.60 7.63 21.21
C LYS A 197 -49.07 8.60 22.31
N CYS A 198 -49.60 8.08 23.41
CA CYS A 198 -50.04 8.83 24.59
C CYS A 198 -49.82 7.97 25.87
N GLY A 199 -49.84 8.61 27.04
CA GLY A 199 -49.65 7.92 28.33
C GLY A 199 -48.21 7.43 28.58
N ASN A 200 -48.07 6.45 29.48
CA ASN A 200 -46.78 5.85 29.84
C ASN A 200 -46.46 4.67 28.92
N GLY A 201 -45.40 4.79 28.14
CA GLY A 201 -44.85 3.74 27.29
C GLY A 201 -43.39 3.42 27.62
N SER A 202 -42.75 2.67 26.74
CA SER A 202 -41.34 2.32 26.78
C SER A 202 -40.63 2.69 25.47
N ARG A 203 -39.36 3.05 25.59
CA ARG A 203 -38.43 3.20 24.46
C ARG A 203 -37.24 2.29 24.68
N THR A 204 -36.71 1.75 23.60
CA THR A 204 -35.58 0.81 23.63
C THR A 204 -34.39 1.40 22.88
N ARG A 205 -33.18 0.94 23.20
CA ARG A 205 -31.97 1.24 22.43
C ARG A 205 -31.14 -0.02 22.29
N ILE A 206 -30.29 -0.04 21.27
CA ILE A 206 -29.35 -1.13 21.06
C ILE A 206 -28.17 -0.93 22.02
N VAL A 207 -27.81 -1.98 22.76
CA VAL A 207 -26.64 -2.02 23.64
C VAL A 207 -25.76 -3.18 23.19
N VAL A 208 -24.57 -2.89 22.69
CA VAL A 208 -23.64 -3.89 22.16
C VAL A 208 -22.30 -3.81 22.87
N CYS A 209 -21.71 -4.98 23.13
CA CYS A 209 -20.32 -5.09 23.55
C CYS A 209 -19.46 -5.11 22.29
N SER A 210 -18.47 -4.23 22.19
CA SER A 210 -17.56 -4.24 21.04
C SER A 210 -16.14 -3.85 21.43
N SER A 211 -15.18 -4.30 20.62
CA SER A 211 -13.78 -3.88 20.68
C SER A 211 -13.39 -3.44 19.27
N GLY A 212 -13.19 -2.13 19.08
CA GLY A 212 -13.07 -1.56 17.73
C GLY A 212 -14.37 -1.70 16.92
N ARG A 213 -14.29 -2.30 15.72
CA ARG A 213 -15.47 -2.58 14.85
C ARG A 213 -16.09 -3.96 15.07
N GLU A 214 -15.48 -4.82 15.88
CA GLU A 214 -15.98 -6.17 16.13
C GLU A 214 -17.01 -6.14 17.25
N THR A 215 -18.23 -6.59 16.95
CA THR A 215 -19.24 -6.86 17.97
C THR A 215 -18.89 -8.19 18.65
N LEU A 216 -18.75 -8.14 19.97
CA LEU A 216 -18.38 -9.27 20.81
C LEU A 216 -19.59 -9.78 21.59
N PHE A 217 -19.46 -10.97 22.19
CA PHE A 217 -20.47 -11.45 23.14
C PHE A 217 -20.54 -10.55 24.39
N PRO A 218 -21.72 -10.36 24.98
CA PRO A 218 -21.93 -9.58 26.23
C PRO A 218 -20.94 -9.86 27.37
N LEU A 219 -20.47 -11.11 27.47
CA LEU A 219 -19.57 -11.59 28.52
C LEU A 219 -18.15 -10.98 28.46
N PHE A 220 -17.76 -10.41 27.32
CA PHE A 220 -16.45 -9.78 27.15
C PHE A 220 -16.39 -8.36 27.70
N CYS A 221 -17.55 -7.75 27.95
CA CYS A 221 -17.65 -6.43 28.58
C CYS A 221 -18.05 -6.58 30.05
N ASP A 222 -17.63 -5.62 30.87
CA ASP A 222 -17.93 -5.57 32.31
C ASP A 222 -19.46 -5.51 32.54
N ALA A 223 -20.03 -6.55 33.14
CA ALA A 223 -21.46 -6.67 33.37
C ALA A 223 -22.00 -5.55 34.28
N ASP A 224 -21.19 -5.05 35.22
CA ASP A 224 -21.60 -3.99 36.16
C ASP A 224 -21.73 -2.63 35.46
N LYS A 225 -21.06 -2.47 34.32
CA LYS A 225 -21.12 -1.26 33.48
C LYS A 225 -22.15 -1.37 32.37
N LYS A 226 -22.92 -2.47 32.27
CA LYS A 226 -23.88 -2.66 31.18
C LYS A 226 -24.98 -1.59 31.22
N PRO A 227 -25.11 -0.75 30.17
CA PRO A 227 -26.17 0.26 30.12
C PRO A 227 -27.57 -0.36 30.01
N VAL A 228 -28.58 0.36 30.49
CA VAL A 228 -29.99 -0.06 30.36
C VAL A 228 -30.46 -0.02 28.89
N GLU A 229 -31.18 -1.06 28.47
CA GLU A 229 -31.69 -1.21 27.09
C GLU A 229 -33.11 -0.66 26.92
N THR A 230 -33.89 -0.56 28.01
CA THR A 230 -35.28 -0.12 28.00
C THR A 230 -35.48 0.98 29.04
N GLN A 231 -36.21 2.01 28.67
CA GLN A 231 -36.56 3.12 29.56
C GLN A 231 -38.03 3.51 29.39
N THR A 232 -38.69 3.85 30.50
CA THR A 232 -40.04 4.41 30.50
C THR A 232 -40.06 5.82 29.90
N CYS A 233 -41.04 6.07 29.05
CA CYS A 233 -41.31 7.37 28.44
C CYS A 233 -42.76 7.77 28.71
N THR A 234 -42.98 9.03 29.06
CA THR A 234 -44.33 9.58 29.29
C THR A 234 -44.65 10.56 28.17
N ARG A 235 -45.75 10.30 27.45
CA ARG A 235 -46.35 11.20 26.48
C ARG A 235 -47.62 11.83 27.06
N GLY A 236 -48.23 12.77 26.33
CA GLY A 236 -49.45 13.46 26.78
C GLY A 236 -50.59 12.51 27.15
N GLN A 237 -51.60 13.01 27.87
CA GLN A 237 -52.73 12.19 28.29
C GLN A 237 -53.49 11.63 27.09
N CYS A 238 -53.98 10.40 27.20
CA CYS A 238 -54.84 9.80 26.19
C CYS A 238 -56.25 10.38 26.33
N GLU A 239 -56.58 11.38 25.52
CA GLU A 239 -57.92 11.99 25.48
C GLU A 239 -58.86 11.18 24.59
N ASP A 240 -60.14 11.10 24.98
CA ASP A 240 -61.25 10.48 24.21
C ASP A 240 -61.12 9.00 23.84
N VAL A 241 -60.31 8.22 24.58
CA VAL A 241 -60.22 6.77 24.37
C VAL A 241 -61.31 6.04 25.18
N LYS A 242 -62.06 5.14 24.52
CA LYS A 242 -63.15 4.38 25.11
C LYS A 242 -63.13 2.93 24.61
N TRP A 243 -63.72 2.04 25.41
CA TRP A 243 -63.95 0.66 24.96
C TRP A 243 -64.94 0.65 23.80
N GLN A 244 -64.48 0.19 22.65
CA GLN A 244 -65.32 -0.09 21.48
C GLN A 244 -65.60 -1.59 21.41
N VAL A 245 -66.81 -1.93 20.99
CA VAL A 245 -67.31 -3.30 20.96
C VAL A 245 -67.91 -3.61 19.60
N SER A 246 -67.68 -4.81 19.10
CA SER A 246 -68.38 -5.32 17.91
C SER A 246 -69.78 -5.80 18.27
N ASP A 247 -70.56 -6.09 17.23
CA ASP A 247 -71.78 -6.88 17.37
C ASP A 247 -71.48 -8.27 17.95
N TRP A 248 -72.48 -8.82 18.63
CA TRP A 248 -72.42 -10.18 19.18
C TRP A 248 -72.47 -11.21 18.04
N SER A 249 -71.67 -12.27 18.15
CA SER A 249 -71.76 -13.43 17.25
C SER A 249 -73.17 -14.03 17.27
N GLY A 250 -73.66 -14.53 16.13
CA GLY A 250 -74.97 -15.17 16.05
C GLY A 250 -75.12 -16.39 16.98
N CYS A 251 -76.33 -16.61 17.50
CA CYS A 251 -76.71 -17.88 18.13
C CYS A 251 -77.39 -18.74 17.06
N GLU A 252 -76.62 -19.56 16.35
CA GLU A 252 -77.21 -20.53 15.41
C GLU A 252 -77.79 -21.72 16.17
N ASP A 253 -79.00 -22.15 15.76
CA ASP A 253 -79.90 -23.03 16.49
C ASP A 253 -79.27 -24.33 17.01
N SER A 254 -79.32 -24.51 18.32
CA SER A 254 -79.28 -25.83 18.95
C SER A 254 -79.79 -25.66 20.38
N CYS A 255 -80.69 -26.53 20.83
CA CYS A 255 -81.29 -26.55 22.18
C CYS A 255 -80.27 -26.89 23.30
N SER A 256 -79.02 -26.43 23.15
CA SER A 256 -77.89 -26.60 24.04
C SER A 256 -77.47 -25.22 24.60
N PRO A 257 -76.96 -25.14 25.83
CA PRO A 257 -76.38 -23.90 26.33
C PRO A 257 -75.15 -23.52 25.49
N ARG A 258 -75.23 -22.41 24.74
CA ARG A 258 -74.11 -21.82 23.98
C ARG A 258 -73.86 -20.37 24.43
N MET A 259 -72.62 -19.92 24.28
CA MET A 259 -72.18 -18.55 24.55
C MET A 259 -72.01 -17.78 23.24
N GLN A 260 -72.44 -16.51 23.22
CA GLN A 260 -72.05 -15.53 22.21
C GLN A 260 -70.76 -14.85 22.63
N SER A 261 -69.92 -14.47 21.67
CA SER A 261 -68.73 -13.65 21.88
C SER A 261 -68.78 -12.37 21.04
N ARG A 262 -68.04 -11.34 21.46
CA ARG A 262 -67.80 -10.12 20.68
C ARG A 262 -66.36 -9.67 20.83
N GLN A 263 -65.87 -8.89 19.88
CA GLN A 263 -64.56 -8.24 20.00
C GLN A 263 -64.70 -6.97 20.85
N VAL A 264 -63.73 -6.76 21.74
CA VAL A 264 -63.62 -5.59 22.61
C VAL A 264 -62.21 -5.05 22.44
N HIS A 265 -62.06 -3.78 22.08
CA HIS A 265 -60.77 -3.13 21.95
C HIS A 265 -60.86 -1.68 22.41
N CYS A 266 -59.76 -1.14 22.92
CA CYS A 266 -59.68 0.24 23.34
C CYS A 266 -59.41 1.12 22.10
N ALA A 267 -60.27 2.10 21.82
CA ALA A 267 -60.11 2.97 20.64
C ALA A 267 -60.61 4.40 20.87
N ASN A 268 -60.12 5.35 20.07
CA ASN A 268 -60.60 6.73 20.09
C ASN A 268 -61.74 6.96 19.07
N GLN A 269 -62.25 8.19 18.97
CA GLN A 269 -63.32 8.55 18.02
C GLN A 269 -62.94 8.36 16.53
N ALA A 270 -61.64 8.26 16.21
CA ALA A 270 -61.13 8.02 14.87
C ALA A 270 -60.85 6.53 14.59
N GLU A 271 -61.39 5.62 15.42
CA GLU A 271 -61.21 4.15 15.33
C GLU A 271 -59.73 3.68 15.38
N VAL A 272 -58.85 4.51 15.93
CA VAL A 272 -57.45 4.11 16.18
C VAL A 272 -57.44 3.22 17.42
N VAL A 273 -56.90 2.01 17.28
CA VAL A 273 -56.80 1.03 18.37
C VAL A 273 -55.61 1.35 19.27
N PHE A 274 -55.85 1.36 20.58
CA PHE A 274 -54.89 1.58 21.66
C PHE A 274 -54.72 0.30 22.49
N PRO A 275 -53.62 0.17 23.25
CA PRO A 275 -53.47 -0.86 24.27
C PRO A 275 -54.63 -0.83 25.29
N ASP A 276 -55.03 -1.99 25.79
CA ASP A 276 -56.18 -2.14 26.70
C ASP A 276 -56.07 -1.31 27.98
N ASP A 277 -54.86 -1.04 28.47
CA ASP A 277 -54.60 -0.22 29.65
C ASP A 277 -54.73 1.29 29.41
N ALA A 278 -54.91 1.72 28.15
CA ALA A 278 -55.31 3.08 27.83
C ALA A 278 -56.79 3.35 28.17
N CYS A 279 -57.60 2.29 28.29
CA CYS A 279 -59.00 2.37 28.70
C CYS A 279 -59.15 1.99 30.18
N ASP A 280 -60.17 2.55 30.83
CA ASP A 280 -60.49 2.23 32.22
C ASP A 280 -60.88 0.74 32.35
N ALA A 281 -60.03 -0.05 33.00
CA ALA A 281 -60.24 -1.47 33.21
C ALA A 281 -61.54 -1.77 33.97
N ALA A 282 -62.01 -0.86 34.85
CA ALA A 282 -63.26 -1.03 35.57
C ALA A 282 -64.49 -0.91 34.65
N LYS A 283 -64.34 -0.34 33.46
CA LYS A 283 -65.40 -0.18 32.45
C LYS A 283 -65.29 -1.17 31.31
N MET A 284 -64.45 -2.20 31.45
CA MET A 284 -64.25 -3.21 30.40
C MET A 284 -65.58 -3.93 30.10
N PRO A 285 -66.06 -3.88 28.85
CA PRO A 285 -67.29 -4.56 28.47
C PRO A 285 -67.12 -6.08 28.47
N GLU A 286 -68.19 -6.81 28.81
CA GLU A 286 -68.22 -8.28 28.75
C GLU A 286 -67.86 -8.81 27.36
N VAL A 287 -66.96 -9.78 27.28
CA VAL A 287 -66.52 -10.38 26.01
C VAL A 287 -67.44 -11.54 25.59
N THR A 288 -68.10 -12.18 26.56
CA THR A 288 -68.98 -13.34 26.33
C THR A 288 -70.28 -13.24 27.11
N LYS A 289 -71.38 -13.77 26.57
CA LYS A 289 -72.67 -13.85 27.27
C LYS A 289 -73.47 -15.11 26.84
N PRO A 290 -74.39 -15.64 27.66
CA PRO A 290 -75.21 -16.79 27.28
C PRO A 290 -76.26 -16.43 26.20
N CYS A 291 -76.56 -17.37 25.30
CA CYS A 291 -77.64 -17.24 24.32
C CYS A 291 -79.02 -17.19 25.01
N PRO A 292 -79.99 -16.41 24.47
CA PRO A 292 -81.36 -16.39 24.96
C PRO A 292 -82.05 -17.76 24.76
N LYS A 293 -82.86 -18.20 25.74
CA LYS A 293 -83.57 -19.49 25.67
C LYS A 293 -84.68 -19.41 24.60
N SER A 294 -84.67 -20.34 23.64
CA SER A 294 -85.74 -20.46 22.64
C SER A 294 -86.98 -21.13 23.24
N GLU A 295 -88.15 -20.51 23.06
CA GLU A 295 -89.47 -20.98 23.50
C GLU A 295 -89.91 -22.30 22.81
N GLN A 296 -89.17 -22.80 21.80
CA GLN A 296 -89.54 -23.99 21.02
C GLN A 296 -88.86 -25.30 21.45
N CYS A 297 -87.95 -25.27 22.43
CA CYS A 297 -87.27 -26.49 22.89
C CYS A 297 -88.18 -27.28 23.87
N LYS A 298 -89.06 -28.15 23.35
CA LYS A 298 -89.78 -29.15 24.15
C LYS A 298 -88.81 -30.26 24.59
N ALA A 299 -88.73 -30.52 25.90
CA ALA A 299 -87.91 -31.60 26.44
C ALA A 299 -88.39 -32.98 25.92
N MET A 300 -87.53 -33.71 25.22
CA MET A 300 -87.73 -35.13 24.92
C MET A 300 -86.86 -35.95 25.86
N TRP A 301 -87.49 -36.82 26.63
CA TRP A 301 -86.81 -37.77 27.50
C TRP A 301 -86.52 -39.05 26.70
N HIS A 302 -85.25 -39.44 26.64
CA HIS A 302 -84.88 -40.78 26.19
C HIS A 302 -84.73 -41.67 27.42
N VAL A 303 -85.54 -42.73 27.51
CA VAL A 303 -85.36 -43.78 28.52
C VAL A 303 -84.45 -44.84 27.91
N SER A 304 -83.26 -45.03 28.47
CA SER A 304 -82.40 -46.17 28.17
C SER A 304 -82.79 -47.36 29.03
N GLU A 305 -82.68 -48.59 28.51
CA GLU A 305 -82.94 -49.79 29.30
C GLU A 305 -81.94 -49.96 30.45
N TRP A 306 -82.46 -50.42 31.59
CA TRP A 306 -81.71 -50.61 32.83
C TRP A 306 -80.79 -51.82 32.74
N SER A 307 -79.48 -51.63 32.90
CA SER A 307 -78.54 -52.72 33.12
C SER A 307 -78.64 -53.20 34.58
N LYS A 308 -78.94 -54.49 34.78
CA LYS A 308 -79.02 -55.11 36.11
C LYS A 308 -77.66 -55.04 36.81
N VAL A 309 -77.62 -54.36 37.95
CA VAL A 309 -76.53 -54.43 38.93
C VAL A 309 -76.87 -55.56 39.90
N SER A 310 -76.10 -56.66 39.86
CA SER A 310 -76.13 -57.68 40.92
C SER A 310 -75.07 -57.35 41.97
N SER A 311 -75.55 -56.96 43.16
CA SER A 311 -74.73 -56.62 44.33
C SER A 311 -74.05 -57.84 44.99
N PRO A 312 -72.95 -57.66 45.73
CA PRO A 312 -72.12 -58.72 46.30
C PRO A 312 -72.48 -59.04 47.76
N VAL A 313 -72.47 -60.32 48.15
CA VAL A 313 -72.51 -60.87 49.53
C VAL A 313 -72.04 -62.35 49.43
N SER A 314 -71.14 -62.98 50.19
CA SER A 314 -70.18 -62.62 51.25
C SER A 314 -69.25 -63.83 51.53
N ALA A 315 -68.07 -63.54 52.10
CA ALA A 315 -67.38 -64.25 53.20
C ALA A 315 -66.70 -65.65 53.03
N PHE A 316 -65.38 -65.63 53.27
CA PHE A 316 -64.52 -66.56 54.06
C PHE A 316 -64.42 -68.06 53.73
N SER A 317 -63.25 -68.49 53.25
CA SER A 317 -62.20 -69.23 54.01
C SER A 317 -60.88 -69.24 53.23
#